data_AF-K2ENF1-F1
#
_entry.id   AF-K2ENF1-F1
#
_cell.length_a   1.000
_cell.length_b   1.000
_cell.length_c   1.000
_cell.angle_alpha   90.00
_cell.angle_beta   90.00
_cell.angle_gamma   90.00
#
_symmetry.space_group_name_H-M   'P 1'
#
loop_
_entity.id
_entity.type
_entity.pdbx_description
1 polymer ?
#
loop_
_entity_poly.entity_id
_entity_poly.type
_entity_poly.pdbx_seq_one_letter_code
_entity_poly.pdbx_strand_id
1 'polypeptide(L)'
;MNKSNHRSGGKIGGRHTTVIDAAKPVVDFLLKHPDVTSITVGYIKMRLKTAPQRIKVMEESGCLLLKVRGTASIQELRVFSKNIEKVKNDLEEKFKKALISS
;
A
#
# COMPACT_ATOMS: atom_id res chain seq x y z
N MET A 1 23.94 -28.99 -8.47
CA MET A 1 23.58 -27.94 -7.49
C MET A 1 22.79 -26.86 -8.24
N ASN A 2 21.55 -26.56 -7.84
CA ASN A 2 20.87 -25.31 -8.19
C ASN A 2 19.73 -25.06 -7.17
N LYS A 3 19.92 -24.11 -6.26
CA LYS A 3 18.91 -23.70 -5.27
C LYS A 3 18.10 -22.53 -5.83
N SER A 4 16.96 -22.84 -6.45
CA SER A 4 15.95 -21.84 -6.81
C SER A 4 15.23 -21.38 -5.55
N ASN A 5 15.55 -20.18 -5.06
CA ASN A 5 15.00 -19.62 -3.82
C ASN A 5 13.54 -19.20 -4.03
N HIS A 6 12.63 -20.15 -3.86
CA HIS A 6 11.19 -19.96 -4.02
C HIS A 6 10.65 -19.11 -2.87
N ARG A 7 10.46 -17.80 -3.09
CA ARG A 7 9.78 -16.91 -2.13
C ARG A 7 8.27 -17.14 -2.20
N SER A 8 7.79 -18.24 -1.61
CA SER A 8 6.37 -18.44 -1.34
C SER A 8 5.95 -17.58 -0.14
N GLY A 9 5.67 -16.31 -0.38
CA GLY A 9 5.03 -15.41 0.59
C GLY A 9 3.59 -15.15 0.17
N GLY A 10 2.66 -15.96 0.67
CA GLY A 10 1.24 -16.00 0.29
C GLY A 10 0.37 -14.78 0.62
N LYS A 11 0.94 -13.57 0.78
CA LYS A 11 0.20 -12.32 1.05
C LYS A 11 -0.20 -11.55 -0.21
N ILE A 12 0.24 -12.02 -1.39
CA ILE A 12 -0.11 -11.42 -2.68
C ILE A 12 -0.89 -12.45 -3.49
N GLY A 13 -2.20 -12.50 -3.30
CA GLY A 13 -3.09 -13.18 -4.24
C GLY A 13 -3.19 -12.35 -5.51
N GLY A 14 -2.25 -12.51 -6.45
CA GLY A 14 -2.31 -11.83 -7.74
C GLY A 14 -0.96 -11.44 -8.31
N ARG A 15 -0.46 -12.31 -9.18
CA ARG A 15 0.62 -12.12 -10.15
C ARG A 15 0.52 -10.73 -10.83
N HIS A 16 1.52 -9.88 -10.63
CA HIS A 16 1.69 -8.56 -11.28
C HIS A 16 0.47 -7.63 -11.20
N THR A 17 0.13 -7.16 -10.01
CA THR A 17 -0.68 -5.95 -9.88
C THR A 17 0.19 -4.74 -10.20
N THR A 18 -0.16 -3.98 -11.25
CA THR A 18 0.53 -2.74 -11.60
C THR A 18 0.45 -1.78 -10.42
N VAL A 19 1.60 -1.35 -9.91
CA VAL A 19 1.69 -0.31 -8.88
C VAL A 19 2.39 0.91 -9.43
N ILE A 20 1.88 2.09 -9.12
CA ILE A 20 2.56 3.34 -9.47
C ILE A 20 3.86 3.45 -8.66
N ASP A 21 4.87 4.15 -9.19
CA ASP A 21 6.17 4.26 -8.51
C ASP A 21 6.06 4.80 -7.08
N ALA A 22 5.15 5.75 -6.86
CA ALA A 22 4.88 6.31 -5.53
C ALA A 22 4.29 5.29 -4.54
N ALA A 23 3.63 4.23 -5.01
CA ALA A 23 3.01 3.20 -4.17
C ALA A 23 3.96 2.05 -3.83
N LYS A 24 5.05 1.86 -4.58
CA LYS A 24 6.07 0.82 -4.32
C LYS A 24 6.56 0.79 -2.87
N PRO A 25 7.04 1.90 -2.28
CA PRO A 25 7.56 1.86 -0.90
C PRO A 25 6.47 1.51 0.13
N VAL A 26 5.22 1.91 -0.12
CA VAL A 26 4.07 1.60 0.75
C VAL A 26 3.76 0.11 0.71
N VAL A 27 3.67 -0.46 -0.50
CA VAL A 27 3.40 -1.89 -0.69
C VAL A 27 4.53 -2.74 -0.10
N ASP A 28 5.79 -2.38 -0.35
CA ASP A 28 6.96 -3.10 0.17
C ASP A 28 6.99 -3.12 1.71
N PHE A 29 6.60 -2.01 2.35
CA PHE A 29 6.46 -1.93 3.80
C PHE A 29 5.35 -2.86 4.31
N LEU A 30 4.17 -2.80 3.70
CA LEU A 30 3.00 -3.59 4.11
C LEU A 30 3.20 -5.09 3.93
N LEU A 31 3.89 -5.52 2.87
CA LEU A 31 4.19 -6.92 2.64
C LEU A 31 5.07 -7.53 3.73
N LYS A 32 5.95 -6.71 4.31
CA LYS A 32 6.85 -7.12 5.41
C LYS A 32 6.19 -6.97 6.77
N HIS A 33 5.05 -6.29 6.86
CA HIS A 33 4.37 -6.05 8.13
C HIS A 33 3.77 -7.36 8.67
N PRO A 34 4.02 -7.72 9.94
CA PRO A 34 3.56 -8.99 10.51
C PRO A 34 2.02 -9.08 10.58
N ASP A 35 1.37 -7.97 10.93
CA ASP A 35 -0.09 -7.95 11.15
C ASP A 35 -0.92 -7.88 9.86
N VAL A 36 -0.31 -7.50 8.72
CA VAL A 36 -0.97 -7.45 7.41
C VAL A 36 -1.22 -8.87 6.92
N THR A 37 -2.47 -9.20 6.61
CA THR A 37 -2.89 -10.52 6.10
C THR A 37 -2.94 -10.55 4.59
N SER A 38 -3.44 -9.49 3.97
CA SER A 38 -3.61 -9.39 2.52
C SER A 38 -3.61 -7.93 2.06
N ILE A 39 -3.19 -7.71 0.82
CA ILE A 39 -3.24 -6.40 0.15
C ILE A 39 -3.96 -6.58 -1.19
N THR A 40 -5.03 -5.82 -1.39
CA THR A 40 -5.72 -5.73 -2.67
C THR A 40 -5.30 -4.43 -3.34
N VAL A 41 -4.65 -4.55 -4.50
CA VAL A 41 -4.32 -3.39 -5.33
C VAL A 41 -5.55 -3.02 -6.15
N GLY A 42 -6.05 -1.81 -5.92
CA GLY A 42 -7.24 -1.28 -6.57
C GLY A 42 -6.93 -0.44 -7.81
N TYR A 43 -7.89 0.41 -8.14
CA TYR A 43 -7.87 1.22 -9.36
C TYR A 43 -6.70 2.22 -9.39
N ILE A 44 -6.16 2.44 -10.60
CA ILE A 44 -5.20 3.51 -10.88
C ILE A 44 -5.91 4.57 -11.71
N LYS A 45 -6.06 5.76 -11.13
CA LYS A 45 -6.51 6.95 -11.87
C LYS A 45 -5.28 7.66 -12.45
N MET A 46 -5.17 7.70 -13.78
CA MET A 46 -4.08 8.40 -14.49
C MET A 46 -4.55 9.76 -15.05
N ARG A 47 -3.62 10.51 -15.66
CA ARG A 47 -3.87 11.82 -16.31
C ARG A 47 -4.48 12.87 -15.37
N LEU A 48 -4.10 12.83 -14.11
CA LEU A 48 -4.48 13.85 -13.14
C LEU A 48 -3.54 15.05 -13.26
N LYS A 49 -4.02 16.24 -12.87
CA LYS A 49 -3.17 17.44 -12.75
C LYS A 49 -1.94 17.13 -11.90
N THR A 50 -0.80 17.70 -12.25
CA THR A 50 0.44 17.55 -11.47
C THR A 50 0.22 18.00 -10.03
N ALA A 51 0.59 17.17 -9.07
CA ALA A 51 0.52 17.49 -7.65
C ALA A 51 1.65 16.78 -6.87
N PRO A 52 2.03 17.28 -5.68
CA PRO A 52 2.97 16.58 -4.80
C PRO A 52 2.49 15.18 -4.44
N GLN A 53 3.45 14.28 -4.22
CA GLN A 53 3.16 12.93 -3.73
C GLN A 53 2.63 13.00 -2.31
N ARG A 54 1.62 12.18 -2.04
CA ARG A 54 0.99 12.09 -0.72
C ARG A 54 0.31 10.76 -0.52
N ILE A 55 0.12 10.37 0.73
CA ILE A 55 -0.64 9.20 1.11
C ILE A 55 -1.82 9.69 1.95
N LYS A 56 -3.01 9.20 1.63
CA LYS A 56 -4.19 9.34 2.49
C LYS A 56 -4.54 7.97 3.02
N VAL A 57 -4.67 7.86 4.34
CA VAL A 57 -5.09 6.64 5.04
C VAL A 57 -6.51 6.85 5.52
N MET A 58 -7.39 5.90 5.22
CA MET A 58 -8.78 5.90 5.69
C MET A 58 -9.12 4.52 6.21
N GLU A 59 -9.86 4.47 7.30
CA GLU A 59 -10.42 3.24 7.83
C GLU A 59 -11.76 2.98 7.16
N GLU A 60 -11.88 1.82 6.53
CA GLU A 60 -13.10 1.31 5.92
C GLU A 60 -13.50 0.03 6.66
N SER A 61 -14.77 -0.40 6.56
CA SER A 61 -15.26 -1.58 7.28
C SER A 61 -14.43 -2.83 7.00
N GLY A 62 -13.55 -3.19 7.94
CA GLY A 62 -12.67 -4.36 7.88
C GLY A 62 -11.33 -4.18 7.15
N CYS A 63 -10.96 -2.98 6.69
CA CYS A 63 -9.66 -2.74 6.04
C CYS A 63 -9.19 -1.27 6.11
N LEU A 64 -7.91 -1.03 5.79
CA LEU A 64 -7.42 0.32 5.51
C LEU A 64 -7.48 0.59 4.01
N LEU A 65 -8.11 1.68 3.62
CA LEU A 65 -8.03 2.24 2.28
C LEU A 65 -6.90 3.27 2.22
N LEU A 66 -5.85 2.93 1.50
CA LEU A 66 -4.74 3.82 1.20
C LEU A 66 -4.93 4.42 -0.19
N LYS A 67 -4.93 5.74 -0.28
CA LYS A 67 -4.85 6.46 -1.55
C LYS A 67 -3.47 7.05 -1.70
N VAL A 68 -2.66 6.43 -2.54
CA VAL A 68 -1.32 6.89 -2.86
C VAL A 68 -1.38 7.81 -4.07
N ARG A 69 -1.05 9.08 -3.85
CA ARG A 69 -0.93 10.10 -4.88
C ARG A 69 0.48 10.07 -5.45
N GLY A 70 0.59 9.75 -6.73
CA GLY A 70 1.76 10.07 -7.55
C GLY A 70 1.62 11.44 -8.21
N THR A 71 2.65 11.86 -8.96
CA THR A 71 2.71 13.18 -9.61
C THR A 71 1.49 13.47 -10.47
N ALA A 72 1.09 12.52 -11.33
CA ALA A 72 -0.06 12.65 -12.24
C ALA A 72 -1.04 11.46 -12.12
N SER A 73 -0.98 10.72 -11.02
CA SER A 73 -1.79 9.51 -10.80
C SER A 73 -2.22 9.36 -9.34
N ILE A 74 -3.28 8.59 -9.11
CA ILE A 74 -3.67 8.11 -7.77
C ILE A 74 -3.87 6.61 -7.89
N GLN A 75 -3.33 5.86 -6.93
CA GLN A 75 -3.60 4.44 -6.78
C GLN A 75 -4.29 4.18 -5.45
N GLU A 76 -5.32 3.36 -5.48
CA GLU A 76 -6.01 2.89 -4.28
C GLU A 76 -5.48 1.50 -3.89
N LEU A 77 -5.23 1.29 -2.61
CA LEU A 77 -4.81 0.01 -2.03
C LEU A 77 -5.74 -0.28 -0.85
N ARG A 78 -6.26 -1.51 -0.77
CA ARG A 78 -6.97 -1.99 0.42
C ARG A 78 -6.07 -2.95 1.18
N VAL A 79 -5.88 -2.67 2.46
CA VAL A 79 -5.00 -3.45 3.33
C VAL A 79 -5.84 -4.13 4.40
N PHE A 80 -5.79 -5.45 4.42
CA PHE A 80 -6.42 -6.27 5.44
C PHE A 80 -5.38 -6.64 6.50
N SER A 81 -5.73 -6.51 7.77
CA SER A 81 -4.85 -6.75 8.90
C SER A 81 -5.60 -7.41 10.04
N LYS A 82 -4.89 -8.18 10.86
CA LYS A 82 -5.42 -8.66 12.15
C LYS A 82 -5.52 -7.53 13.19
N ASN A 83 -4.73 -6.47 13.01
CA ASN A 83 -4.72 -5.28 13.86
C ASN A 83 -4.61 -4.04 12.97
N ILE A 84 -5.75 -3.40 12.68
CA ILE A 84 -5.85 -2.27 11.75
C ILE A 84 -5.23 -1.02 12.36
N GLU A 85 -5.50 -0.74 13.63
CA GLU A 85 -4.98 0.43 14.34
C GLU A 85 -3.46 0.44 14.39
N LYS A 86 -2.84 -0.71 14.71
CA LYS A 86 -1.38 -0.82 14.73
C LYS A 86 -0.77 -0.60 13.35
N VAL A 87 -1.32 -1.22 12.31
CA VAL A 87 -0.83 -1.03 10.93
C VAL A 87 -0.97 0.43 10.49
N LYS A 88 -2.07 1.09 10.86
CA LYS A 88 -2.30 2.51 10.60
C LYS A 88 -1.24 3.36 11.29
N ASN A 89 -1.00 3.18 12.58
CA ASN A 89 0.01 3.93 13.34
C ASN A 89 1.42 3.71 12.76
N ASP A 90 1.77 2.47 12.43
CA ASP A 90 3.10 2.15 11.88
C ASP A 90 3.28 2.72 10.47
N LEU A 91 2.23 2.74 9.64
CA LEU A 91 2.21 3.47 8.37
C LEU A 91 2.37 4.97 8.60
N GLU A 92 1.65 5.52 9.58
CA GLU A 92 1.62 6.95 9.86
C GLU A 92 2.99 7.46 10.31
N GLU A 93 3.66 6.71 11.17
CA GLU A 93 5.02 7.03 11.61
C GLU A 93 6.05 6.82 10.48
N LYS A 94 5.94 5.75 9.69
CA LYS A 94 6.88 5.48 8.60
C LYS A 94 6.80 6.53 7.48
N PHE A 95 5.61 7.02 7.17
CA PHE A 95 5.34 7.92 6.04
C PHE A 95 4.91 9.32 6.47
N LYS A 96 5.22 9.73 7.71
CA LYS A 96 4.83 11.01 8.33
C LYS A 96 5.00 12.24 7.43
N LYS A 97 6.08 12.31 6.65
CA LYS A 97 6.37 13.43 5.73
C LYS A 97 5.48 13.46 4.48
N ALA A 98 4.88 12.32 4.11
CA ALA A 98 4.04 12.16 2.93
C ALA A 98 2.54 12.08 3.27
N LEU A 99 2.17 12.05 4.55
CA LEU A 99 0.78 11.96 4.96
C LEU A 99 0.15 13.34 5.05
N ILE A 100 -1.10 13.43 4.62
CA ILE A 100 -1.92 14.61 4.85
C ILE A 100 -2.93 14.24 5.94
N SER A 101 -2.80 14.88 7.10
CA SER A 101 -3.83 14.89 8.13
C SER A 101 -5.13 15.40 7.49
N SER A 102 -6.16 14.54 7.48
CA SER A 102 -7.52 14.96 7.08
C SER A 102 -8.17 15.77 8.18
#